data_AF-A0A0B7F216-F1
#
_entry.id   AF-A0A0B7F216-F1
#
_cell.length_a   1.000
_cell.length_b   1.000
_cell.length_c   1.000
_cell.angle_alpha   90.00
_cell.angle_beta   90.00
_cell.angle_gamma   90.00
#
_symmetry.space_group_name_H-M   'P 1'
#
loop_
_entity.id
_entity.type
_entity.pdbx_description
1 polymer ?
#
loop_
_entity_poly.entity_id
_entity_poly.type
_entity_poly.pdbx_seq_one_letter_code
_entity_poly.pdbx_strand_id
1 'polypeptide(L)'
;MVNLISIAFASNPLTPPALGVTYENDPEVHNHFNRAQLYAALTGSGRVLDAFIDVDGREQLAGVSVWYGPGRQFLDNDEQRGHWAAFARKIDPKVSQWWAEVMLPRYNQLSRDGLGDGVKKELLHLQVIGTHPKFQQRGVGKAMIRHMLSQISSDSRGIASCVETSKESNLLFYEPNWPVVPPGEVP
;
A
#
# COMPACT_ATOMS: atom_id res chain seq x y z
N MET A 1 -6.80 6.52 11.12
CA MET A 1 -6.21 5.71 10.04
C MET A 1 -6.76 6.06 8.66
N VAL A 2 -8.01 5.72 8.30
CA VAL A 2 -8.57 5.94 6.94
C VAL A 2 -8.35 7.36 6.43
N ASN A 3 -8.77 8.38 7.21
CA ASN A 3 -8.61 9.78 6.82
C ASN A 3 -7.14 10.16 6.60
N LEU A 4 -6.22 9.62 7.41
CA LEU A 4 -4.79 9.90 7.23
C LEU A 4 -4.29 9.33 5.91
N ILE A 5 -4.62 8.08 5.58
CA ILE A 5 -4.23 7.48 4.30
C ILE A 5 -4.82 8.29 3.15
N SER A 6 -6.12 8.63 3.21
CA SER A 6 -6.74 9.47 2.17
C SER A 6 -6.01 10.81 2.00
N ILE A 7 -5.66 11.48 3.09
CA ILE A 7 -4.90 12.74 3.05
C ILE A 7 -3.48 12.53 2.52
N ALA A 8 -2.79 11.46 2.91
CA ALA A 8 -1.44 11.15 2.46
C ALA A 8 -1.38 10.83 0.95
N PHE A 9 -2.48 10.31 0.39
CA PHE A 9 -2.63 9.97 -1.02
C PHE A 9 -3.44 10.99 -1.83
N ALA A 10 -3.92 12.08 -1.21
CA ALA A 10 -4.76 13.09 -1.86
C ALA A 10 -4.06 13.72 -3.08
N SER A 11 -2.75 13.97 -2.97
CA SER A 11 -1.91 14.51 -4.06
C SER A 11 -1.21 13.44 -4.91
N ASN A 12 -1.55 12.16 -4.74
CA ASN A 12 -0.97 11.10 -5.55
C ASN A 12 -1.64 11.06 -6.94
N PRO A 13 -0.88 11.22 -8.05
CA PRO A 13 -1.42 11.28 -9.41
C PRO A 13 -2.09 9.98 -9.87
N LEU A 14 -1.85 8.85 -9.20
CA LEU A 14 -2.57 7.60 -9.49
C LEU A 14 -3.93 7.51 -8.82
N THR A 15 -4.18 8.27 -7.75
CA THR A 15 -5.43 8.15 -6.99
C THR A 15 -6.64 8.63 -7.79
N PRO A 16 -6.63 9.81 -8.46
CA PRO A 16 -7.78 10.26 -9.24
C PRO A 16 -8.14 9.33 -10.41
N PRO A 17 -7.20 8.85 -11.25
CA PRO A 17 -7.52 7.83 -12.26
C PRO A 17 -8.09 6.54 -11.65
N ALA A 18 -7.60 6.14 -10.48
CA ALA A 18 -8.06 4.94 -9.80
C ALA A 18 -9.47 5.06 -9.20
N LEU A 19 -9.95 6.28 -8.94
CA LEU A 19 -11.23 6.51 -8.29
C LEU A 19 -12.25 7.23 -9.17
N GLY A 20 -11.81 7.78 -10.31
CA GLY A 20 -12.60 8.64 -11.19
C GLY A 20 -12.83 10.06 -10.65
N VAL A 21 -12.36 10.36 -9.43
CA VAL A 21 -12.60 11.63 -8.72
C VAL A 21 -11.38 12.03 -7.90
N THR A 22 -11.12 13.34 -7.79
CA THR A 22 -10.08 13.87 -6.89
C THR A 22 -10.55 13.83 -5.44
N TYR A 23 -9.61 13.91 -4.49
CA TYR A 23 -9.94 13.90 -3.07
C TYR A 23 -10.80 15.11 -2.69
N GLU A 24 -10.52 16.28 -3.27
CA GLU A 24 -11.24 17.53 -3.01
C GLU A 24 -12.70 17.48 -3.47
N ASN A 25 -12.98 16.73 -4.55
CA ASN A 25 -14.32 16.63 -5.11
C ASN A 25 -15.18 15.58 -4.40
N ASP A 26 -14.59 14.44 -4.00
CA ASP A 26 -15.30 13.41 -3.24
C ASP A 26 -14.36 12.67 -2.26
N PRO A 27 -14.17 13.24 -1.05
CA PRO A 27 -13.35 12.61 -0.01
C PRO A 27 -13.88 11.24 0.41
N GLU A 28 -15.19 11.00 0.29
CA GLU A 28 -15.82 9.78 0.77
C GLU A 28 -15.49 8.59 -0.12
N VAL A 29 -15.41 8.75 -1.43
CA VAL A 29 -14.95 7.67 -2.34
C VAL A 29 -13.52 7.26 -1.99
N HIS A 30 -12.63 8.22 -1.71
CA HIS A 30 -11.26 7.95 -1.27
C HIS A 30 -11.23 7.24 0.09
N ASN A 31 -12.07 7.68 1.04
CA ASN A 31 -12.22 7.03 2.33
C ASN A 31 -12.71 5.58 2.19
N HIS A 32 -13.66 5.30 1.29
CA HIS A 32 -14.12 3.93 1.02
C HIS A 32 -13.03 3.07 0.41
N PHE A 33 -12.24 3.60 -0.54
CA PHE A 33 -11.12 2.89 -1.14
C PHE A 33 -10.05 2.52 -0.10
N ASN A 34 -9.60 3.49 0.70
CA ASN A 34 -8.60 3.25 1.73
C ASN A 34 -9.13 2.36 2.86
N ARG A 35 -10.43 2.45 3.16
CA ARG A 35 -11.09 1.53 4.09
C ARG A 35 -11.11 0.09 3.55
N ALA A 36 -11.35 -0.12 2.26
CA ALA A 36 -11.28 -1.46 1.65
C ALA A 36 -9.87 -2.06 1.75
N GLN A 37 -8.83 -1.25 1.52
CA GLN A 37 -7.43 -1.68 1.71
C GLN A 37 -7.12 -2.05 3.17
N LEU A 38 -7.55 -1.22 4.12
CA LEU A 38 -7.36 -1.49 5.54
C LEU A 38 -8.14 -2.72 6.01
N TYR A 39 -9.41 -2.87 5.61
CA TYR A 39 -10.17 -4.07 5.92
C TYR A 39 -9.52 -5.30 5.34
N ALA A 40 -9.05 -5.23 4.09
CA ALA A 40 -8.38 -6.38 3.50
C ALA A 40 -7.18 -6.84 4.34
N ALA A 41 -6.40 -5.89 4.87
CA ALA A 41 -5.31 -6.21 5.77
C ALA A 41 -5.79 -6.78 7.12
N LEU A 42 -6.77 -6.14 7.75
CA LEU A 42 -7.24 -6.49 9.09
C LEU A 42 -8.01 -7.83 9.15
N THR A 43 -8.68 -8.23 8.07
CA THR A 43 -9.48 -9.47 8.03
C THR A 43 -8.71 -10.67 7.47
N GLY A 44 -7.63 -10.43 6.72
CA GLY A 44 -6.98 -11.48 5.92
C GLY A 44 -5.50 -11.69 6.16
N SER A 45 -4.99 -11.45 7.36
CA SER A 45 -3.58 -11.68 7.76
C SER A 45 -2.56 -10.63 7.30
N GLY A 46 -3.02 -9.42 6.97
CA GLY A 46 -2.15 -8.26 6.82
C GLY A 46 -1.77 -7.67 8.18
N ARG A 47 -0.75 -6.80 8.19
CA ARG A 47 -0.33 -6.03 9.36
C ARG A 47 -0.51 -4.55 9.06
N VAL A 48 -1.18 -3.84 9.96
CA VAL A 48 -1.30 -2.39 9.91
C VAL A 48 -0.41 -1.81 11.00
N LEU A 49 0.49 -0.91 10.63
CA LEU A 49 1.31 -0.15 11.58
C LEU A 49 0.85 1.30 11.58
N ASP A 50 0.65 1.83 12.78
CA ASP A 50 0.45 3.25 13.03
C ASP A 50 1.75 3.85 13.58
N ALA A 51 2.13 5.03 13.08
CA ALA A 51 3.24 5.80 13.61
C ALA A 51 2.73 7.10 14.21
N PHE A 52 3.18 7.40 15.42
CA PHE A 52 2.81 8.61 16.15
C PHE A 52 4.03 9.53 16.30
N ILE A 53 3.77 10.84 16.37
CA ILE A 53 4.76 11.86 16.70
C ILE A 53 4.23 12.70 17.86
N ASP A 54 5.08 13.00 18.83
CA ASP A 54 4.74 13.96 19.89
C ASP A 54 4.77 15.38 19.32
N VAL A 55 3.67 16.10 19.50
CA VAL A 55 3.53 17.52 19.20
C VAL A 55 3.00 18.20 20.44
N ASP A 56 3.84 18.96 21.11
CA ASP A 56 3.53 19.71 22.32
C ASP A 56 2.97 18.81 23.45
N GLY A 57 3.58 17.64 23.65
CA GLY A 57 3.17 16.67 24.68
C GLY A 57 1.92 15.86 24.33
N ARG A 58 1.53 15.84 23.05
CA ARG A 58 0.38 15.06 22.56
C ARG A 58 0.79 14.19 21.39
N GLU A 59 0.50 12.90 21.49
CA GLU A 59 0.70 11.96 20.38
C GLU A 59 -0.28 12.26 19.25
N GLN A 60 0.27 12.48 18.06
CA GLN A 60 -0.52 12.65 16.83
C GLN A 60 -0.18 11.53 15.86
N LEU A 61 -1.22 10.90 15.31
CA LEU A 61 -1.06 9.90 14.26
C LEU A 61 -0.42 10.56 13.03
N ALA A 62 0.80 10.13 12.71
CA ALA A 62 1.65 10.74 11.70
C ALA A 62 1.80 9.89 10.44
N GLY A 63 1.65 8.57 10.55
CA GLY A 63 1.75 7.66 9.42
C GLY A 63 0.98 6.37 9.63
N VAL A 64 0.64 5.72 8.52
CA VAL A 64 0.07 4.37 8.51
C VAL A 64 0.76 3.57 7.42
N SER A 65 1.02 2.29 7.67
CA SER A 65 1.46 1.35 6.63
C SER A 65 0.71 0.02 6.71
N VAL A 66 0.55 -0.63 5.56
CA VAL A 66 -0.13 -1.90 5.38
C VAL A 66 0.82 -2.88 4.73
N TRP A 67 0.99 -4.03 5.37
CA TRP A 67 1.90 -5.10 4.95
C TRP A 67 1.15 -6.41 4.85
N TYR A 68 1.60 -7.31 3.99
CA TYR A 68 1.12 -8.69 3.93
C TYR A 68 2.29 -9.65 4.04
N GLY A 69 2.13 -10.66 4.90
CA GLY A 69 3.12 -11.72 5.08
C GLY A 69 3.09 -12.78 3.97
N PRO A 70 4.04 -13.72 4.00
CA PRO A 70 4.07 -14.83 3.06
C PRO A 70 2.76 -15.62 3.02
N GLY A 71 2.38 -16.05 1.81
CA GLY A 71 1.14 -16.72 1.49
C GLY A 71 -0.07 -15.79 1.35
N ARG A 72 0.08 -14.49 1.61
CA ARG A 72 -1.01 -13.52 1.69
C ARG A 72 -0.80 -12.35 0.75
N GLN A 73 -1.88 -11.76 0.28
CA GLN A 73 -1.85 -10.54 -0.54
C GLN A 73 -3.19 -9.82 -0.54
N PHE A 74 -3.23 -8.64 -1.15
CA PHE A 74 -4.47 -7.91 -1.38
C PHE A 74 -5.47 -8.72 -2.23
N LEU A 75 -6.71 -8.83 -1.75
CA LEU A 75 -7.84 -9.58 -2.33
C LEU A 75 -7.64 -11.11 -2.42
N ASP A 76 -6.86 -11.68 -1.51
CA ASP A 76 -6.51 -13.10 -1.52
C ASP A 76 -7.64 -14.05 -1.07
N ASN A 77 -8.62 -13.57 -0.31
CA ASN A 77 -9.74 -14.35 0.21
C ASN A 77 -11.11 -13.70 -0.04
N ASP A 78 -12.18 -14.48 0.19
CA ASP A 78 -13.56 -14.06 -0.13
C ASP A 78 -14.04 -12.87 0.69
N GLU A 79 -13.61 -12.75 1.94
CA GLU A 79 -13.98 -11.62 2.80
C GLU A 79 -13.40 -10.30 2.26
N GLN A 80 -12.10 -10.30 1.92
CA GLN A 80 -11.46 -9.15 1.30
C GLN A 80 -12.13 -8.79 -0.04
N ARG A 81 -12.43 -9.80 -0.88
CA ARG A 81 -13.15 -9.59 -2.15
C ARG A 81 -14.54 -9.03 -1.94
N GLY A 82 -15.23 -9.41 -0.87
CA GLY A 82 -16.52 -8.84 -0.49
C GLY A 82 -16.45 -7.36 -0.16
N HIS A 83 -15.45 -6.93 0.63
CA HIS A 83 -15.22 -5.51 0.91
C HIS A 83 -14.85 -4.72 -0.36
N TRP A 84 -14.01 -5.29 -1.22
CA TRP A 84 -13.67 -4.68 -2.49
C TRP A 84 -14.87 -4.53 -3.43
N ALA A 85 -15.71 -5.55 -3.54
CA ALA A 85 -16.93 -5.50 -4.34
C ALA A 85 -17.90 -4.44 -3.79
N ALA A 86 -17.97 -4.24 -2.47
CA ALA A 86 -18.76 -3.17 -1.88
C ALA A 86 -18.23 -1.77 -2.21
N PHE A 87 -16.91 -1.61 -2.29
CA PHE A 87 -16.28 -0.38 -2.79
C PHE A 87 -16.52 -0.19 -4.29
N ALA A 88 -16.35 -1.22 -5.12
CA ALA A 88 -16.51 -1.14 -6.58
C ALA A 88 -17.94 -0.69 -6.98
N ARG A 89 -18.95 -0.98 -6.16
CA ARG A 89 -20.33 -0.47 -6.35
C ARG A 89 -20.52 1.02 -6.06
N LYS A 90 -19.53 1.68 -5.45
CA LYS A 90 -19.57 3.11 -5.07
C LYS A 90 -18.86 4.01 -6.08
N ILE A 91 -18.15 3.44 -7.05
CA ILE A 91 -17.44 4.19 -8.10
C ILE A 91 -18.17 4.07 -9.43
N ASP A 92 -17.84 4.96 -10.37
CA ASP A 92 -18.40 4.92 -11.72
C ASP A 92 -18.15 3.54 -12.37
N PRO A 93 -19.16 2.93 -13.06
CA PRO A 93 -19.01 1.62 -13.68
C PRO A 93 -17.81 1.51 -14.62
N LYS A 94 -17.43 2.58 -15.33
CA LYS A 94 -16.25 2.59 -16.20
C LYS A 94 -14.96 2.51 -15.39
N VAL A 95 -14.91 3.13 -14.21
CA VAL A 95 -13.76 3.03 -13.30
C VAL A 95 -13.67 1.61 -12.73
N SER A 96 -14.81 1.02 -12.34
CA SER A 96 -14.86 -0.38 -11.90
C SER A 96 -14.41 -1.34 -13.01
N GLN A 97 -14.82 -1.11 -14.25
CA GLN A 97 -14.39 -1.90 -15.41
C GLN A 97 -12.90 -1.75 -15.66
N TRP A 98 -12.37 -0.52 -15.62
CA TRP A 98 -10.95 -0.25 -15.77
C TRP A 98 -10.10 -0.94 -14.69
N TRP A 99 -10.59 -1.03 -13.44
CA TRP A 99 -9.93 -1.83 -12.41
C TRP A 99 -9.79 -3.30 -12.80
N ALA A 100 -10.88 -3.91 -13.27
CA ALA A 100 -10.93 -5.32 -13.61
C ALA A 100 -10.14 -5.67 -14.88
N GLU A 101 -10.23 -4.84 -15.92
CA GLU A 101 -9.70 -5.14 -17.25
C GLU A 101 -8.30 -4.57 -17.49
N VAL A 102 -7.92 -3.50 -16.77
CA VAL A 102 -6.66 -2.79 -17.02
C VAL A 102 -5.74 -2.80 -15.82
N MET A 103 -6.17 -2.24 -14.67
CA MET A 103 -5.25 -2.08 -13.53
C MET A 103 -4.78 -3.39 -12.94
N LEU A 104 -5.71 -4.26 -12.50
CA LEU A 104 -5.32 -5.49 -11.82
C LEU A 104 -4.48 -6.39 -12.75
N PRO A 105 -4.83 -6.59 -14.04
CA PRO A 105 -3.98 -7.34 -14.96
C PRO A 105 -2.59 -6.71 -15.16
N ARG A 106 -2.50 -5.40 -15.37
CA ARG A 106 -1.20 -4.71 -15.57
C ARG A 106 -0.34 -4.70 -14.30
N TYR A 107 -0.96 -4.53 -13.14
CA TYR A 107 -0.28 -4.59 -11.85
C TYR A 107 0.30 -5.98 -11.60
N ASN A 108 -0.51 -7.03 -11.83
CA ASN A 108 -0.02 -8.40 -11.73
C ASN A 108 1.10 -8.68 -12.73
N GLN A 109 1.00 -8.17 -13.96
CA GLN A 109 2.07 -8.30 -14.95
C GLN A 109 3.35 -7.60 -14.49
N LEU A 110 3.26 -6.37 -13.98
CA LEU A 110 4.40 -5.63 -13.42
C LEU A 110 5.06 -6.41 -12.28
N SER A 111 4.27 -6.95 -11.34
CA SER A 111 4.81 -7.77 -10.25
C SER A 111 5.53 -9.01 -10.79
N ARG A 112 4.97 -9.69 -11.80
CA ARG A 112 5.60 -10.87 -12.43
C ARG A 112 6.88 -10.54 -13.17
N ASP A 113 6.90 -9.46 -13.95
CA ASP A 113 8.06 -9.05 -14.75
C ASP A 113 9.22 -8.55 -13.87
N GLY A 114 8.91 -7.96 -12.71
CA GLY A 114 9.92 -7.43 -11.79
C GLY A 114 10.38 -8.43 -10.73
N LEU A 115 9.50 -9.29 -10.23
CA LEU A 115 9.81 -10.20 -9.11
C LEU A 115 9.87 -11.67 -9.51
N GLY A 116 9.31 -12.04 -10.66
CA GLY A 116 9.01 -13.43 -11.02
C GLY A 116 7.59 -13.85 -10.64
N ASP A 117 7.09 -14.87 -11.33
CA ASP A 117 5.73 -15.38 -11.08
C ASP A 117 5.60 -16.02 -9.69
N GLY A 118 4.53 -15.68 -8.97
CA GLY A 118 4.28 -16.15 -7.60
C GLY A 118 5.16 -15.54 -6.50
N VAL A 119 6.35 -15.01 -6.84
CA VAL A 119 7.37 -14.58 -5.87
C VAL A 119 6.85 -13.58 -4.85
N LYS A 120 6.11 -12.53 -5.30
CA LYS A 120 5.55 -11.51 -4.39
C LYS A 120 4.75 -12.11 -3.22
N LYS A 121 4.02 -13.20 -3.47
CA LYS A 121 3.17 -13.84 -2.46
C LYS A 121 4.01 -14.64 -1.45
N GLU A 122 5.23 -15.01 -1.78
CA GLU A 122 6.17 -15.69 -0.88
C GLU A 122 6.94 -14.71 0.03
N LEU A 123 6.94 -13.43 -0.33
CA LEU A 123 7.63 -12.36 0.38
C LEU A 123 6.73 -11.65 1.40
N LEU A 124 7.36 -10.94 2.35
CA LEU A 124 6.65 -9.84 3.02
C LEU A 124 6.56 -8.67 2.03
N HIS A 125 5.37 -8.16 1.74
CA HIS A 125 5.23 -6.99 0.86
C HIS A 125 4.55 -5.80 1.52
N LEU A 126 5.13 -4.62 1.27
CA LEU A 126 4.54 -3.33 1.63
C LEU A 126 3.50 -2.94 0.58
N GLN A 127 2.22 -3.01 0.93
CA GLN A 127 1.12 -2.65 0.03
C GLN A 127 0.83 -1.14 0.05
N VAL A 128 0.83 -0.53 1.24
CA VAL A 128 0.50 0.90 1.42
C VAL A 128 1.44 1.51 2.44
N ILE A 129 1.98 2.68 2.16
CA ILE A 129 2.61 3.54 3.18
C ILE A 129 2.21 4.98 2.94
N GLY A 130 1.67 5.63 3.97
CA GLY A 130 1.26 7.02 3.95
C GLY A 130 1.82 7.75 5.16
N THR A 131 2.39 8.93 4.94
CA THR A 131 2.75 9.88 6.01
C THR A 131 1.92 11.14 5.80
N HIS A 132 1.26 11.61 6.87
CA HIS A 132 0.48 12.83 6.84
C HIS A 132 1.37 14.01 6.37
N PRO A 133 0.92 14.86 5.44
CA PRO A 133 1.75 15.92 4.84
C PRO A 133 2.48 16.81 5.85
N LYS A 134 1.83 17.20 6.95
CA LYS A 134 2.43 18.01 8.03
C LYS A 134 3.64 17.35 8.73
N PHE A 135 3.77 16.03 8.63
CA PHE A 135 4.80 15.24 9.30
C PHE A 135 5.75 14.53 8.32
N GLN A 136 5.65 14.83 7.02
CA GLN A 136 6.61 14.36 6.03
C GLN A 136 8.01 14.94 6.30
N GLN A 137 9.04 14.27 5.77
CA GLN A 137 10.45 14.60 5.99
C GLN A 137 10.92 14.57 7.46
N ARG A 138 10.12 14.00 8.38
CA ARG A 138 10.49 13.77 9.79
C ARG A 138 10.88 12.33 10.12
N GLY A 139 11.14 11.52 9.10
CA GLY A 139 11.55 10.12 9.26
C GLY A 139 10.42 9.12 9.57
N VAL A 140 9.15 9.55 9.65
CA VAL A 140 7.98 8.70 9.98
C VAL A 140 7.90 7.45 9.10
N GLY A 141 7.93 7.61 7.77
CA GLY A 141 7.92 6.46 6.85
C GLY A 141 9.11 5.52 7.02
N LYS A 142 10.32 6.08 7.23
CA LYS A 142 11.54 5.29 7.47
C LYS A 142 11.43 4.49 8.78
N ALA A 143 10.83 5.07 9.82
CA ALA A 143 10.62 4.40 11.10
C ALA A 143 9.67 3.20 10.96
N MET A 144 8.55 3.35 10.26
CA MET A 144 7.62 2.24 10.00
C MET A 144 8.28 1.09 9.21
N ILE A 145 9.05 1.42 8.16
CA ILE A 145 9.79 0.44 7.37
C ILE A 145 10.80 -0.31 8.23
N ARG A 146 11.67 0.41 8.95
CA ARG A 146 12.69 -0.19 9.81
C ARG A 146 12.08 -1.07 10.88
N HIS A 147 10.99 -0.62 11.49
CA HIS A 147 10.26 -1.41 12.48
C HIS A 147 9.82 -2.74 11.88
N MET A 148 9.12 -2.73 10.74
CA MET A 148 8.69 -3.98 10.11
C MET A 148 9.87 -4.87 9.71
N LEU A 149 10.90 -4.32 9.07
CA LEU A 149 12.07 -5.10 8.65
C LEU A 149 12.84 -5.69 9.83
N SER A 150 12.93 -4.98 10.96
CA SER A 150 13.58 -5.53 12.17
C SER A 150 12.86 -6.77 12.71
N GLN A 151 11.52 -6.80 12.64
CA GLN A 151 10.71 -7.94 13.11
C GLN A 151 10.95 -9.19 12.24
N ILE A 152 11.32 -9.00 10.97
CA ILE A 152 11.62 -10.11 10.04
C ILE A 152 13.08 -10.56 10.20
N SER A 153 14.01 -9.63 10.40
CA SER A 153 15.42 -9.99 10.60
C SER A 153 15.64 -10.84 11.87
N SER A 154 14.74 -10.73 12.84
CA SER A 154 14.69 -11.58 14.03
C SER A 154 13.96 -12.92 13.81
N ASP A 155 13.26 -13.10 12.69
CA ASP A 155 12.61 -14.35 12.32
C ASP A 155 13.64 -15.27 11.64
N SER A 156 13.84 -16.47 12.20
CA SER A 156 14.85 -17.44 11.73
C SER A 156 14.62 -17.93 10.30
N ARG A 157 13.47 -17.62 9.70
CA ARG A 157 13.12 -17.99 8.32
C ARG A 157 13.79 -17.13 7.25
N GLY A 158 14.37 -15.98 7.61
CA GLY A 158 15.09 -15.13 6.64
C GLY A 158 14.23 -14.65 5.47
N ILE A 159 12.94 -14.38 5.72
CA ILE A 159 11.97 -14.02 4.68
C ILE A 159 12.39 -12.70 4.02
N ALA A 160 12.57 -12.72 2.69
CA ALA A 160 12.81 -11.51 1.92
C ALA A 160 11.54 -10.62 1.83
N SER A 161 11.71 -9.36 1.46
CA SER A 161 10.60 -8.41 1.35
C SER A 161 10.65 -7.60 0.06
N CYS A 162 9.51 -7.04 -0.34
CA CYS A 162 9.40 -6.19 -1.51
C CYS A 162 8.44 -5.01 -1.33
N VAL A 163 8.56 -4.04 -2.21
CA VAL A 163 7.65 -2.90 -2.36
C VAL A 163 7.58 -2.55 -3.85
N GLU A 164 6.41 -2.11 -4.29
CA GLU A 164 6.21 -1.60 -5.65
C GLU A 164 5.93 -0.10 -5.56
N THR A 165 6.54 0.68 -6.46
CA THR A 165 6.28 2.11 -6.52
C THR A 165 6.06 2.56 -7.95
N SER A 166 5.10 3.46 -8.15
CA SER A 166 4.77 4.03 -9.45
C SER A 166 5.43 5.38 -9.70
N LYS A 167 6.21 5.88 -8.74
CA LYS A 167 6.91 7.15 -8.83
C LYS A 167 8.40 6.91 -8.71
N GLU A 168 9.13 7.25 -9.76
CA GLU A 168 10.60 7.18 -9.78
C GLU A 168 11.23 8.02 -8.66
N SER A 169 10.63 9.18 -8.32
CA SER A 169 11.08 10.01 -7.21
C SER A 169 11.05 9.31 -5.83
N ASN A 170 10.30 8.21 -5.69
CA ASN A 170 10.25 7.43 -4.46
C ASN A 170 11.39 6.41 -4.36
N LEU A 171 12.16 6.15 -5.43
CA LEU A 171 13.24 5.15 -5.41
C LEU A 171 14.28 5.47 -4.33
N LEU A 172 14.71 6.74 -4.25
CA LEU A 172 15.64 7.22 -3.22
C LEU A 172 15.16 6.97 -1.77
N PHE A 173 13.85 6.85 -1.56
CA PHE A 173 13.28 6.53 -0.25
C PHE A 173 13.37 5.02 0.07
N TYR A 174 13.23 4.16 -0.93
CA TYR A 174 13.19 2.69 -0.77
C TYR A 174 14.57 2.02 -0.93
N GLU A 175 15.41 2.51 -1.83
CA GLU A 175 16.75 1.98 -2.16
C GLU A 175 17.62 1.57 -0.96
N PRO A 176 17.63 2.31 0.18
CA PRO A 176 18.42 1.89 1.33
C PRO A 176 18.02 0.55 1.95
N ASN A 177 16.84 0.01 1.63
CA ASN A 177 16.34 -1.26 2.18
C ASN A 177 16.01 -2.31 1.10
N TRP A 178 15.84 -1.90 -0.16
CA TRP A 178 15.54 -2.80 -1.27
C TRP A 178 16.37 -2.45 -2.50
N PRO A 179 17.06 -3.40 -3.13
CA PRO A 179 17.63 -3.17 -4.45
C PRO A 179 16.51 -2.89 -5.46
N VAL A 180 16.77 -2.01 -6.42
CA VAL A 180 15.83 -1.72 -7.52
C VAL A 180 15.93 -2.82 -8.56
N VAL A 181 14.80 -3.40 -8.93
CA VAL A 181 14.69 -4.34 -10.06
C VAL A 181 13.86 -3.66 -11.16
N PRO A 182 14.46 -3.23 -12.28
CA PRO A 182 13.72 -2.67 -13.40
C PRO A 182 12.78 -3.72 -14.02
N PRO A 183 11.63 -3.32 -14.58
CA PRO A 183 10.77 -4.24 -15.32
C PRO A 183 11.54 -4.90 -16.48
N GLY A 184 11.55 -6.24 -16.53
CA GLY A 184 12.15 -7.01 -17.64
C GLY A 184 13.63 -7.38 -17.45
N GLU A 185 14.28 -6.97 -16.36
CA GLU A 185 15.57 -7.50 -15.91
C GLU A 185 15.33 -8.41 -14.71
N VAL A 186 14.92 -9.65 -14.96
CA VAL A 186 14.88 -10.68 -13.91
C VAL A 186 16.33 -11.15 -13.66
N PRO A 187 16.77 -11.32 -12.40
CA PRO A 187 18.03 -11.99 -12.09
C PRO A 187 18.11 -13.42 -12.65
#